data_AF-A0A7L2MB51-F1
#
_entry.id   AF-A0A7L2MB51-F1
#
_cell.length_a   1.000
_cell.length_b   1.000
_cell.length_c   1.000
_cell.angle_alpha   90.00
_cell.angle_beta   90.00
_cell.angle_gamma   90.00
#
_symmetry.space_group_name_H-M   'P 1'
#
loop_
_entity.id
_entity.type
_entity.pdbx_description
1 polymer ?
#
loop_
_entity_poly.entity_id
_entity_poly.type
_entity_poly.pdbx_seq_one_letter_code
_entity_poly.pdbx_strand_id
1 'polypeptide(L)'
;WAQQQVSPAPSAEFSVLLQVAQGPTYNIRLHATVLELSLSLSKDTLQFSDTLVGQCQIETVRLYNWFQVPCKWFITAIKPVRKVK
;
A
#
# COMPACT_ATOMS: atom_id res chain seq x y z
N TRP A 1 -20.34 9.91 -4.12
CA TRP A 1 -19.44 11.04 -4.39
C TRP A 1 -19.00 11.59 -3.04
N ALA A 2 -18.07 10.88 -2.39
CA ALA A 2 -17.46 11.37 -1.16
C ALA A 2 -16.18 12.10 -1.56
N GLN A 3 -16.08 13.39 -1.26
CA GLN A 3 -14.82 14.09 -1.37
C GLN A 3 -13.91 13.58 -0.25
N GLN A 4 -12.90 12.78 -0.63
CA GLN A 4 -11.85 12.38 0.30
C GLN A 4 -11.04 13.63 0.64
N GLN A 5 -11.09 14.09 1.89
CA GLN A 5 -10.11 15.06 2.39
C GLN A 5 -8.74 14.37 2.35
N VAL A 6 -7.92 14.75 1.38
CA VAL A 6 -6.52 14.35 1.33
C VAL A 6 -5.83 15.14 2.43
N SER A 7 -5.57 14.51 3.58
CA SER A 7 -4.64 15.06 4.56
C SER A 7 -3.32 15.37 3.86
N PRO A 8 -2.67 16.52 4.13
CA PRO A 8 -1.39 16.83 3.51
C PRO A 8 -0.42 15.70 3.82
N ALA A 9 0.22 15.18 2.76
CA ALA A 9 1.20 14.11 2.89
C ALA A 9 2.30 14.54 3.88
N PRO A 10 2.70 13.68 4.83
CA PRO A 10 3.74 14.03 5.78
C PRO A 10 5.02 14.42 5.04
N SER A 11 5.53 15.62 5.31
CA SER A 11 6.77 16.15 4.76
C SER A 11 7.90 15.95 5.76
N ALA A 12 9.03 15.44 5.30
CA ALA A 12 10.26 15.37 6.07
C ALA A 12 11.28 16.37 5.53
N GLU A 13 11.89 17.13 6.43
CA GLU A 13 12.91 18.13 6.15
C GLU A 13 14.24 17.67 6.72
N PHE A 14 15.28 17.69 5.89
CA PHE A 14 16.64 17.33 6.28
C PHE A 14 17.61 18.44 5.87
N SER A 15 18.59 18.73 6.72
CA SER A 15 19.69 19.65 6.37
C SER A 15 20.97 18.85 6.17
N VAL A 16 21.61 19.02 5.03
CA VAL A 16 22.85 18.33 4.67
C VAL A 16 23.93 19.37 4.38
N LEU A 17 25.08 19.20 5.03
CA LEU A 17 26.27 19.99 4.72
C LEU A 17 27.01 19.35 3.54
N LEU A 18 27.11 20.08 2.44
CA LEU A 18 27.79 19.64 1.23
C LEU A 18 29.12 20.38 1.11
N GLN A 19 30.20 19.62 1.21
CA GLN A 19 31.57 20.13 1.13
C GLN A 19 32.07 20.03 -0.31
N VAL A 20 32.44 21.16 -0.91
CA VAL A 20 33.08 21.19 -2.23
C VAL A 20 34.59 21.05 -2.05
N ALA A 21 35.23 20.19 -2.84
CA ALA A 21 36.68 20.01 -2.77
C ALA A 21 37.41 21.34 -3.03
N GLN A 22 38.21 21.79 -2.06
CA GLN A 22 38.88 23.10 -2.06
C GLN A 22 37.91 24.31 -2.19
N GLY A 23 36.66 24.14 -1.79
CA GLY A 23 35.62 25.16 -1.91
C GLY A 23 34.81 25.37 -0.63
N PRO A 24 33.79 26.25 -0.68
CA PRO A 24 32.94 26.53 0.45
C PRO A 24 32.02 25.34 0.80
N THR A 25 31.60 25.30 2.07
CA THR A 25 30.55 24.41 2.54
C THR A 25 29.18 25.04 2.31
N TYR A 26 28.25 24.26 1.75
CA TYR A 26 26.86 24.68 1.62
C TYR A 26 25.96 23.91 2.59
N ASN A 27 25.02 24.61 3.22
CA ASN A 27 23.91 23.96 3.93
C ASN A 27 22.72 23.85 2.98
N ILE A 28 22.39 22.62 2.60
CA ILE A 28 21.31 22.31 1.66
C ILE A 28 20.13 21.76 2.44
N ARG A 29 18.95 22.35 2.25
CA ARG A 29 17.69 21.81 2.77
C ARG A 29 17.08 20.86 1.74
N LEU A 30 16.83 19.63 2.17
CA LEU A 30 16.18 18.59 1.40
C LEU A 30 14.76 18.42 1.94
N HIS A 31 13.78 18.66 1.07
CA HIS A 31 12.37 18.43 1.38
C HIS A 31 11.90 17.15 0.68
N ALA A 32 11.42 16.19 1.45
CA ALA A 32 10.85 14.95 0.95
C ALA A 32 9.36 14.88 1.29
N THR A 33 8.52 14.69 0.28
CA THR A 33 7.12 14.34 0.47
C THR A 33 7.01 12.83 0.64
N VAL A 34 6.60 12.37 1.81
CA VAL A 34 6.38 10.95 2.06
C VAL A 34 5.03 10.57 1.51
N LEU A 35 5.01 9.73 0.48
CA LEU A 35 3.78 9.16 -0.06
C LEU A 35 3.38 7.96 0.83
N GLU A 36 2.28 8.08 1.57
CA GLU A 36 1.74 7.01 2.42
C GLU A 36 1.03 5.93 1.60
N LEU A 37 1.65 4.78 1.31
CA LEU A 37 1.08 3.68 0.51
C LEU A 37 -0.37 3.32 0.92
N SER A 38 -1.34 3.77 0.14
CA SER A 38 -2.77 3.65 0.39
C SER A 38 -3.37 2.62 -0.56
N LEU A 39 -3.46 1.39 -0.07
CA LEU A 39 -4.11 0.28 -0.74
C LEU A 39 -5.29 -0.18 0.10
N SER A 40 -6.40 -0.56 -0.52
CA SER A 40 -7.53 -1.14 0.20
C SER A 40 -8.20 -2.28 -0.56
N LEU A 41 -8.97 -3.08 0.18
CA LEU A 41 -9.75 -4.19 -0.36
C LEU A 41 -11.24 -3.89 -0.20
N SER A 42 -12.08 -4.36 -1.13
CA SER A 42 -13.54 -4.32 -0.92
C SER A 42 -13.99 -5.21 0.23
N LYS A 43 -13.22 -6.25 0.54
CA LYS A 43 -13.40 -7.19 1.66
C LYS A 43 -12.09 -7.92 1.94
N ASP A 44 -11.78 -8.13 3.21
CA ASP A 44 -10.58 -8.84 3.67
C ASP A 44 -10.85 -10.32 3.97
N THR A 45 -12.14 -10.67 4.12
CA THR A 45 -12.61 -11.99 4.50
C THR A 45 -13.63 -12.48 3.48
N LEU A 46 -13.45 -13.72 3.01
CA LEU A 46 -14.43 -14.42 2.17
C LEU A 46 -15.11 -15.51 2.99
N GLN A 47 -16.42 -15.41 3.16
CA GLN A 47 -17.24 -16.45 3.76
C GLN A 47 -18.13 -17.05 2.68
N PHE A 48 -17.91 -18.33 2.39
CA PHE A 48 -18.74 -19.09 1.47
C PHE A 48 -19.82 -19.83 2.27
N SER A 49 -21.04 -19.85 1.75
CA SER A 49 -22.12 -20.64 2.33
C SER A 49 -22.01 -22.12 1.91
N ASP A 50 -22.84 -22.97 2.51
CA ASP A 50 -22.91 -24.38 2.15
C ASP A 50 -23.13 -24.54 0.65
N THR A 51 -22.21 -25.27 0.00
CA THR A 51 -22.22 -25.50 -1.44
C THR A 51 -22.50 -26.97 -1.72
N LEU A 52 -23.50 -27.25 -2.54
CA LEU A 52 -23.84 -28.61 -2.93
C LEU A 52 -22.72 -29.25 -3.77
N VAL A 53 -22.62 -30.57 -3.70
CA VAL A 53 -21.66 -31.33 -4.50
C VAL A 53 -21.89 -31.07 -5.99
N GLY A 54 -20.81 -30.70 -6.70
CA GLY A 54 -20.86 -30.38 -8.13
C GLY A 54 -21.22 -28.93 -8.44
N GLN A 55 -21.49 -28.08 -7.44
CA GLN A 55 -21.73 -26.65 -7.64
C GLN A 55 -20.49 -25.81 -7.27
N CYS A 56 -20.39 -24.61 -7.85
CA CYS A 56 -19.31 -23.67 -7.60
C CYS A 56 -19.89 -22.33 -7.14
N GLN A 57 -19.37 -21.80 -6.03
CA GLN A 57 -19.60 -20.42 -5.63
C GLN A 57 -18.42 -19.55 -6.03
N ILE A 58 -18.70 -18.37 -6.56
CA ILE A 58 -17.70 -17.40 -7.02
C ILE A 58 -17.90 -16.12 -6.24
N GLU A 59 -16.81 -15.64 -5.66
CA GLU A 59 -16.78 -14.35 -4.97
C GLU A 59 -15.74 -13.43 -5.60
N THR A 60 -16.09 -12.17 -5.77
CA THR A 60 -15.19 -11.15 -6.35
C THR A 60 -14.66 -10.23 -5.26
N VAL A 61 -13.35 -10.09 -5.17
CA VAL A 61 -12.67 -9.08 -4.34
C VAL A 61 -12.09 -8.02 -5.26
N ARG A 62 -12.33 -6.74 -4.93
CA ARG A 62 -11.68 -5.62 -5.62
C ARG A 62 -10.49 -5.14 -4.81
N LEU A 63 -9.39 -4.88 -5.50
CA LEU A 63 -8.18 -4.30 -4.96
C LEU A 63 -8.11 -2.85 -5.48
N TYR A 64 -8.00 -1.91 -4.57
CA TYR A 64 -7.94 -0.49 -4.91
C TYR A 64 -6.53 0.03 -4.68
N ASN A 65 -6.00 0.66 -5.73
CA ASN A 65 -4.80 1.46 -5.65
C ASN A 65 -5.20 2.93 -5.55
N TRP A 66 -5.11 3.53 -4.36
CA TRP A 66 -5.35 4.96 -4.19
C TRP A 66 -4.07 5.77 -4.41
N PHE A 67 -2.96 5.10 -4.75
CA PHE A 67 -1.71 5.76 -5.11
C PHE A 67 -1.76 6.31 -6.53
N GLN A 68 -1.08 7.43 -6.72
CA GLN A 68 -0.86 8.01 -8.05
C GLN A 68 0.22 7.27 -8.86
N VAL A 69 0.80 6.20 -8.31
CA VAL A 69 1.81 5.37 -8.99
C VAL A 69 1.27 3.95 -9.24
N PRO A 70 1.65 3.29 -10.36
CA PRO A 70 1.24 1.92 -10.64
C PRO A 70 1.73 0.91 -9.58
N CYS A 71 0.87 -0.03 -9.20
CA CYS A 71 1.23 -1.15 -8.31
C CYS A 71 1.31 -2.48 -9.07
N LYS A 72 2.20 -3.36 -8.60
CA LYS A 72 2.26 -4.77 -9.04
C LYS A 72 1.54 -5.64 -8.02
N TRP A 73 0.69 -6.54 -8.50
CA TRP A 73 -0.13 -7.41 -7.66
C TRP A 73 0.24 -8.86 -7.87
N PHE A 74 0.21 -9.65 -6.79
CA PHE A 74 0.44 -11.09 -6.82
C PHE A 74 -0.43 -11.76 -5.74
N ILE A 75 -0.81 -13.01 -5.98
CA ILE A 75 -1.54 -13.83 -5.02
C ILE A 75 -0.57 -14.87 -4.47
N THR A 76 -0.40 -14.90 -3.15
CA THR A 76 0.40 -15.90 -2.46
C THR A 76 -0.49 -16.74 -1.57
N ALA A 77 -0.48 -18.06 -1.74
CA ALA A 77 -1.14 -18.96 -0.80
C ALA A 77 -0.26 -19.14 0.44
N ILE A 78 -0.73 -18.66 1.59
CA ILE A 78 -0.15 -19.04 2.88
C ILE A 78 -0.60 -20.48 3.14
N LYS A 79 0.33 -21.40 3.43
CA LYS A 79 0.02 -22.81 3.71
C LYS A 79 -1.13 -22.87 4.73
N PRO A 80 -2.25 -23.57 4.43
CA PRO A 80 -3.33 -23.71 5.39
C PRO A 80 -2.79 -24.38 6.64
N VAL A 81 -2.98 -23.77 7.81
CA VAL A 81 -2.84 -24.48 9.08
C VAL A 81 -4.00 -25.47 9.11
N ARG A 82 -3.71 -26.75 8.85
CA ARG A 82 -4.70 -27.81 9.02
C ARG A 82 -5.11 -27.79 10.49
N LYS A 83 -6.38 -27.52 10.78
CA LYS A 83 -6.92 -27.86 12.10
C LYS A 83 -6.83 -29.37 12.24
N VAL A 84 -5.99 -29.83 13.15
CA VAL A 84 -5.97 -31.24 13.57
C VAL A 84 -7.33 -31.50 14.23
N LYS A 85 -8.01 -32.57 13.79
CA LYS A 85 -9.26 -33.03 14.38
C LYS A 85 -9.01 -33.64 15.75
#